data_AF-A0A932A0V5-F1
#
_entry.id   AF-A0A932A0V5-F1
#
_cell.length_a   1.000
_cell.length_b   1.000
_cell.length_c   1.000
_cell.angle_alpha   90.00
_cell.angle_beta   90.00
_cell.angle_gamma   90.00
#
_symmetry.space_group_name_H-M   'P 1'
#
loop_
_entity.id
_entity.type
_entity.pdbx_description
1 polymer ?
#
loop_
_entity_poly.entity_id
_entity_poly.type
_entity_poly.pdbx_seq_one_letter_code
_entity_poly.pdbx_strand_id
1 'polypeptide(L)'
;MEKFFLKQVQHDTAMVRKHGRGEGFFAMQKICYDGVMVRQAHHDNQAHHDNQAHHDNSAPQKSGLILIEALGAIAVLVVGSMAAGTIIKNSTESLQISRDYLVAQGLVSEAVEVVKNVRDTNLLLRPDDKTCWLSIDLASDPDADCLAVRADTLVDYIPINQPSGWILKETSGDVDYQIYFDGGRYANNPSGTATKFKRSVKFTGIDDDKAYFEVKVEWLDGKKISKIEQPVRLFNY
;
A
#
# COMPACT_ATOMS: atom_id res chain seq x y z
N MET A 1 -43.51 36.50 19.26
CA MET A 1 -43.07 35.08 19.26
C MET A 1 -41.67 35.02 18.67
N GLU A 2 -40.62 35.68 19.14
CA GLU A 2 -40.01 35.82 20.48
C GLU A 2 -39.46 34.53 21.11
N LYS A 3 -38.14 34.31 20.90
CA LYS A 3 -37.13 33.61 21.71
C LYS A 3 -37.14 32.07 21.78
N PHE A 4 -35.93 31.53 22.05
CA PHE A 4 -35.49 30.13 22.21
C PHE A 4 -35.05 29.47 20.89
N PHE A 5 -33.75 29.36 20.54
CA PHE A 5 -32.72 28.59 21.25
C PHE A 5 -31.30 29.13 20.96
N LEU A 6 -30.59 29.54 22.00
CA LEU A 6 -29.13 29.77 22.02
C LEU A 6 -28.59 29.24 23.36
N LYS A 7 -27.88 28.12 23.29
CA LYS A 7 -26.91 27.53 24.25
C LYS A 7 -26.63 26.12 23.73
N GLN A 8 -25.39 25.64 23.55
CA GLN A 8 -24.33 25.66 24.55
C GLN A 8 -22.97 25.45 23.85
N VAL A 9 -22.07 26.41 24.03
CA VAL A 9 -20.61 26.28 23.86
C VAL A 9 -20.02 26.22 25.27
N GLN A 10 -18.88 25.52 25.41
CA GLN A 10 -18.02 25.33 26.59
C GLN A 10 -18.20 24.01 27.34
N HIS A 11 -17.28 23.06 27.08
CA HIS A 11 -16.12 22.76 27.94
C HIS A 11 -15.52 21.42 27.49
N ASP A 12 -14.25 21.43 27.09
CA ASP A 12 -13.26 20.44 27.54
C ASP A 12 -11.89 20.74 26.90
N THR A 13 -11.21 21.69 27.52
CA THR A 13 -9.76 21.82 27.44
C THR A 13 -9.20 21.20 28.71
N ALA A 14 -8.91 19.91 28.67
CA ALA A 14 -8.18 19.23 29.73
C ALA A 14 -6.95 18.53 29.15
N MET A 15 -5.79 18.99 29.64
CA MET A 15 -4.47 18.43 29.37
C MET A 15 -4.41 16.94 29.71
N VAL A 16 -3.82 16.16 28.82
CA VAL A 16 -2.96 15.04 29.22
C VAL A 16 -1.68 15.09 28.39
N ARG A 17 -0.69 15.84 28.89
CA ARG A 17 0.72 15.55 28.62
C ARG A 17 1.03 14.22 29.32
N LYS A 18 1.14 13.14 28.55
CA LYS A 18 2.01 12.03 28.94
C LYS A 18 3.17 11.95 27.95
N HIS A 19 4.32 12.39 28.46
CA HIS A 19 5.63 11.99 28.00
C HIS A 19 5.68 10.46 27.91
N GLY A 20 5.60 9.94 26.69
CA GLY A 20 5.96 8.58 26.34
C GLY A 20 7.11 8.66 25.35
N ARG A 21 8.32 8.88 25.88
CA ARG A 21 9.58 8.82 25.15
C ARG A 21 9.82 7.33 24.82
N GLY A 22 9.14 6.85 23.79
CA GLY A 22 9.37 5.54 23.18
C GLY A 22 10.12 5.77 21.89
N GLU A 23 11.45 5.78 21.99
CA GLU A 23 12.33 5.67 20.82
C GLU A 23 12.09 4.29 20.18
N GLY A 24 11.10 4.23 19.30
CA GLY A 24 10.99 3.18 18.29
C GLY A 24 12.03 3.44 17.22
N PHE A 25 13.28 3.20 17.59
CA PHE A 25 14.43 3.12 16.69
C PHE A 25 14.07 2.08 15.61
N PHE A 26 13.61 2.54 14.44
CA PHE A 26 13.69 1.74 13.22
C PHE A 26 15.18 1.64 12.88
N ALA A 27 15.86 0.74 13.59
CA ALA A 27 17.11 0.18 13.14
C ALA A 27 16.79 -0.50 11.82
N MET A 28 17.03 0.24 10.74
CA MET A 28 17.17 -0.29 9.40
C MET A 28 18.25 -1.35 9.52
N GLN A 29 17.80 -2.60 9.65
CA GLN A 29 18.67 -3.75 9.83
C GLN A 29 19.41 -3.89 8.51
N LYS A 30 20.59 -3.26 8.47
CA LYS A 30 21.61 -3.49 7.47
C LYS A 30 21.89 -4.99 7.55
N ILE A 31 21.35 -5.74 6.61
CA ILE A 31 21.79 -7.10 6.33
C ILE A 31 23.19 -6.93 5.75
N CYS A 32 24.17 -6.76 6.64
CA CYS A 32 25.55 -7.06 6.32
C CYS A 32 25.56 -8.55 6.02
N TYR A 33 25.63 -8.89 4.74
CA TYR A 33 26.16 -10.17 4.32
C TYR A 33 27.56 -10.25 4.92
N ASP A 34 27.68 -10.94 6.06
CA ASP A 34 28.97 -11.33 6.59
C ASP A 34 29.64 -12.16 5.51
N GLY A 35 30.68 -11.57 4.94
CA GLY A 35 31.56 -12.22 4.01
C GLY A 35 32.05 -13.51 4.64
N VAL A 36 31.61 -14.62 4.06
CA VAL A 36 32.21 -15.93 4.26
C VAL A 36 33.67 -15.80 3.81
N MET A 37 34.55 -15.49 4.76
CA MET A 37 35.99 -15.69 4.64
C MET A 37 36.21 -17.19 4.57
N VAL A 38 36.26 -17.73 3.35
CA VAL A 38 36.80 -19.05 3.08
C VAL A 38 38.27 -19.02 3.48
N ARG A 39 38.57 -19.47 4.70
CA ARG A 39 39.94 -19.71 5.15
C ARG A 39 40.40 -21.02 4.54
N GLN A 40 41.10 -20.92 3.41
CA GLN A 40 41.85 -22.02 2.82
C GLN A 40 43.05 -22.32 3.74
N ALA A 41 42.90 -23.31 4.62
CA ALA A 41 44.02 -23.83 5.42
C ALA A 41 44.80 -24.82 4.57
N HIS A 42 45.89 -24.33 3.98
CA HIS A 42 47.02 -25.14 3.54
C HIS A 42 47.68 -25.71 4.80
N HIS A 43 47.76 -27.03 4.94
CA HIS A 43 48.71 -27.64 5.86
C HIS A 43 49.39 -28.85 5.24
N ASP A 44 50.71 -28.77 5.33
CA ASP A 44 51.70 -29.63 4.73
C ASP A 44 51.63 -31.08 5.20
N ASN A 45 51.66 -31.96 4.21
CA ASN A 45 52.66 -33.02 4.05
C ASN A 45 53.52 -33.35 5.30
N GLN A 46 53.17 -34.43 6.00
CA GLN A 46 54.11 -35.20 6.80
C GLN A 46 53.98 -36.68 6.46
N ALA A 47 54.95 -37.14 5.66
CA ALA A 47 55.28 -38.54 5.51
C ALA A 47 55.91 -39.04 6.82
N HIS A 48 55.24 -39.97 7.50
CA HIS A 48 55.88 -40.84 8.47
C HIS A 48 55.50 -42.28 8.15
N HIS A 49 56.47 -42.99 7.58
CA HIS A 49 56.56 -44.43 7.65
C HIS A 49 56.51 -44.85 9.12
N ASP A 50 55.61 -45.77 9.47
CA ASP A 50 55.96 -46.86 10.36
C ASP A 50 55.09 -48.08 10.09
N ASN A 51 55.78 -49.19 10.23
CA ASN A 51 55.50 -50.53 9.79
C ASN A 51 55.04 -51.30 11.04
N GLN A 52 53.84 -51.88 11.07
CA GLN A 52 53.60 -53.17 11.75
C GLN A 52 52.16 -53.70 11.70
N ALA A 53 52.14 -55.01 11.45
CA ALA A 53 51.29 -56.04 12.06
C ALA A 53 49.82 -56.13 11.62
N HIS A 54 49.64 -57.01 10.63
CA HIS A 54 48.48 -57.88 10.42
C HIS A 54 47.72 -58.22 11.71
N HIS A 55 46.52 -57.65 11.85
CA HIS A 55 45.45 -58.18 12.70
C HIS A 55 44.26 -58.54 11.82
N ASP A 56 43.71 -59.73 12.07
CA ASP A 56 42.64 -60.38 11.31
C ASP A 56 41.42 -59.49 11.04
N ASN A 57 41.17 -59.25 9.75
CA ASN A 57 40.04 -58.50 9.20
C ASN A 57 38.78 -59.38 9.13
N SER A 58 38.18 -59.71 10.26
CA SER A 58 36.75 -60.07 10.26
C SER A 58 35.92 -58.81 10.46
N ALA A 59 35.66 -58.11 9.36
CA ALA A 59 34.86 -56.90 9.35
C ALA A 59 33.47 -57.18 9.98
N PRO A 60 33.13 -56.57 11.13
CA PRO A 60 31.86 -56.83 11.78
C PRO A 60 30.72 -56.40 10.85
N GLN A 61 29.77 -57.30 10.59
CA GLN A 61 28.61 -57.07 9.73
C GLN A 61 27.78 -55.88 10.27
N LYS A 62 27.95 -54.69 9.68
CA LYS A 62 27.20 -53.46 9.98
C LYS A 62 25.78 -53.41 9.37
N SER A 63 25.18 -54.55 9.07
CA SER A 63 23.96 -54.60 8.27
C SER A 63 22.71 -54.06 8.99
N GLY A 64 22.71 -54.01 10.33
CA GLY A 64 21.61 -53.45 11.11
C GLY A 64 21.61 -51.92 11.22
N LEU A 65 22.77 -51.26 11.05
CA LEU A 65 22.90 -49.81 11.24
C LEU A 65 22.37 -49.00 10.03
N ILE A 66 22.38 -49.59 8.84
CA ILE A 66 22.02 -48.90 7.58
C ILE A 66 20.51 -48.58 7.53
N LEU A 67 19.65 -49.46 8.07
CA LEU A 67 18.20 -49.24 8.04
C LEU A 67 17.78 -48.08 8.96
N ILE A 68 18.34 -48.01 10.17
CA ILE A 68 18.00 -46.94 11.12
C ILE A 68 18.54 -45.59 10.64
N GLU A 69 19.71 -45.57 10.00
CA GLU A 69 20.26 -44.38 9.36
C GLU A 69 19.38 -43.88 8.21
N ALA A 70 18.91 -44.78 7.34
CA ALA A 70 18.01 -44.43 6.24
C ALA A 70 16.66 -43.88 6.76
N LEU A 71 16.09 -44.47 7.80
CA LEU A 71 14.86 -43.97 8.43
C LEU A 71 15.09 -42.59 9.06
N GLY A 72 16.23 -42.37 9.71
CA GLY A 72 16.62 -41.06 10.23
C GLY A 72 16.75 -40.00 9.12
N ALA A 73 17.39 -40.36 8.01
CA ALA A 73 17.54 -39.46 6.86
C ALA A 73 16.18 -39.06 6.26
N ILE A 74 15.25 -40.00 6.10
CA ILE A 74 13.90 -39.71 5.60
C ILE A 74 13.13 -38.82 6.60
N ALA A 75 13.25 -39.06 7.91
CA ALA A 75 12.59 -38.24 8.92
C ALA A 75 13.07 -36.77 8.85
N VAL A 76 14.39 -36.55 8.80
CA VAL A 76 14.96 -35.20 8.66
C VAL A 76 14.54 -34.56 7.33
N LEU A 77 14.50 -35.33 6.24
CA LEU A 77 14.04 -34.86 4.93
C LEU A 77 12.59 -34.39 4.96
N VAL A 78 11.70 -35.13 5.61
CA VAL A 78 10.28 -34.77 5.73
C VAL A 78 10.11 -33.49 6.56
N VAL A 79 10.77 -33.40 7.73
CA VAL A 79 10.70 -32.21 8.59
C VAL A 79 11.28 -30.99 7.88
N GLY A 80 12.41 -31.15 7.18
CA GLY A 80 13.03 -30.08 6.39
C GLY A 80 12.12 -29.58 5.26
N SER A 81 11.44 -30.50 4.57
CA SER A 81 10.51 -30.16 3.49
C SER A 81 9.29 -29.38 4.01
N MET A 82 8.75 -29.76 5.17
CA MET A 82 7.64 -29.05 5.80
C MET A 82 8.04 -27.63 6.21
N ALA A 83 9.21 -27.47 6.82
CA ALA A 83 9.72 -26.16 7.22
C ALA A 83 9.92 -25.21 6.02
N ALA A 84 10.50 -25.71 4.93
CA ALA A 84 10.67 -24.93 3.70
C ALA A 84 9.31 -24.51 3.10
N GLY A 85 8.33 -25.41 3.09
CA GLY A 85 6.98 -25.12 2.59
C GLY A 85 6.30 -23.96 3.33
N THR A 86 6.42 -23.90 4.66
CA THR A 86 5.85 -22.81 5.46
C THR A 86 6.49 -21.46 5.12
N ILE A 87 7.80 -21.40 4.95
CA ILE A 87 8.51 -20.16 4.60
C ILE A 87 8.06 -19.63 3.24
N ILE A 88 7.93 -20.51 2.25
CA ILE A 88 7.48 -20.14 0.89
C ILE A 88 6.06 -19.57 0.92
N LYS A 89 5.16 -20.22 1.67
CA LYS A 89 3.78 -19.76 1.82
C LYS A 89 3.73 -18.34 2.41
N ASN A 90 4.39 -18.13 3.55
CA ASN A 90 4.40 -16.83 4.22
C ASN A 90 5.04 -15.73 3.36
N SER A 91 6.09 -16.07 2.61
CA SER A 91 6.76 -15.14 1.69
C SER A 91 5.84 -14.73 0.54
N THR A 92 5.08 -15.68 0.00
CA THR A 92 4.14 -15.42 -1.11
C THR A 92 2.99 -14.51 -0.65
N GLU A 93 2.43 -14.77 0.53
CA GLU A 93 1.39 -13.91 1.12
C GLU A 93 1.91 -12.48 1.35
N SER A 94 3.12 -12.33 1.92
CA SER A 94 3.76 -11.02 2.13
C SER A 94 4.00 -10.24 0.82
N LEU A 95 4.37 -10.94 -0.25
CA LEU A 95 4.55 -10.34 -1.58
C LEU A 95 3.23 -9.85 -2.17
N GLN A 96 2.12 -10.58 -1.97
CA GLN A 96 0.79 -10.14 -2.41
C GLN A 96 0.38 -8.86 -1.70
N ILE A 97 0.51 -8.81 -0.36
CA ILE A 97 0.20 -7.63 0.44
C ILE A 97 1.03 -6.42 -0.02
N SER A 98 2.33 -6.63 -0.22
CA SER A 98 3.25 -5.57 -0.67
C SER A 98 2.86 -5.03 -2.05
N ARG A 99 2.50 -5.93 -2.98
CA ARG A 99 2.04 -5.55 -4.32
C ARG A 99 0.75 -4.72 -4.24
N ASP A 100 -0.21 -5.15 -3.44
CA ASP A 100 -1.48 -4.43 -3.31
C ASP A 100 -1.30 -3.04 -2.69
N TYR A 101 -0.40 -2.93 -1.71
CA TYR A 101 -0.05 -1.65 -1.11
C TYR A 101 0.55 -0.69 -2.14
N LEU A 102 1.46 -1.17 -3.00
CA LEU A 102 2.04 -0.35 -4.08
C LEU A 102 0.99 0.10 -5.10
N VAL A 103 0.05 -0.79 -5.46
CA VAL A 103 -1.07 -0.44 -6.35
C VAL A 103 -1.95 0.62 -5.68
N ALA A 104 -2.32 0.42 -4.41
CA ALA A 104 -3.13 1.38 -3.66
C ALA A 104 -2.45 2.76 -3.55
N GLN A 105 -1.13 2.80 -3.28
CA GLN A 105 -0.37 4.06 -3.25
C GLN A 105 -0.35 4.77 -4.62
N GLY A 106 -0.25 3.99 -5.71
CA GLY A 106 -0.36 4.51 -7.07
C GLY A 106 -1.74 5.12 -7.33
N LEU A 107 -2.81 4.41 -6.94
CA LEU A 107 -4.20 4.88 -7.08
C LEU A 107 -4.48 6.15 -6.27
N VAL A 108 -3.91 6.26 -5.06
CA VAL A 108 -3.98 7.47 -4.24
C VAL A 108 -3.30 8.63 -4.96
N SER A 109 -2.08 8.42 -5.45
CA SER A 109 -1.29 9.46 -6.13
C SER A 109 -1.99 9.93 -7.41
N GLU A 110 -2.54 9.01 -8.20
CA GLU A 110 -3.34 9.31 -9.40
C GLU A 110 -4.53 10.23 -9.08
N ALA A 111 -5.31 9.93 -8.04
CA ALA A 111 -6.47 10.75 -7.69
C ALA A 111 -6.07 12.17 -7.25
N VAL A 112 -4.94 12.33 -6.57
CA VAL A 112 -4.39 13.66 -6.24
C VAL A 112 -4.04 14.43 -7.52
N GLU A 113 -3.39 13.77 -8.49
CA GLU A 113 -3.05 14.39 -9.77
C GLU A 113 -4.30 14.73 -10.60
N VAL A 114 -5.36 13.93 -10.53
CA VAL A 114 -6.65 14.25 -11.17
C VAL A 114 -7.25 15.53 -10.61
N VAL A 115 -7.30 15.70 -9.28
CA VAL A 115 -7.82 16.92 -8.65
C VAL A 115 -6.95 18.14 -9.03
N LYS A 116 -5.63 17.99 -9.06
CA LYS A 116 -4.72 19.05 -9.54
C LYS A 116 -4.97 19.40 -11.00
N ASN A 117 -5.14 18.40 -11.87
CA ASN A 117 -5.43 18.62 -13.27
C ASN A 117 -6.75 19.37 -13.47
N VAL A 118 -7.80 19.03 -12.70
CA VAL A 118 -9.07 19.77 -12.72
C VAL A 118 -8.84 21.24 -12.34
N ARG A 119 -8.09 21.51 -11.27
CA ARG A 119 -7.70 22.89 -10.94
C ARG A 119 -7.01 23.59 -12.10
N ASP A 120 -5.97 22.96 -12.64
CA ASP A 120 -5.11 23.60 -13.62
C ASP A 120 -5.90 23.87 -14.92
N THR A 121 -6.76 22.94 -15.32
CA THR A 121 -7.70 23.14 -16.43
C THR A 121 -8.66 24.29 -16.16
N ASN A 122 -9.29 24.35 -14.99
CA ASN A 122 -10.24 25.42 -14.65
C ASN A 122 -9.57 26.80 -14.60
N LEU A 123 -8.33 26.87 -14.08
CA LEU A 123 -7.54 28.10 -14.05
C LEU A 123 -7.20 28.60 -15.46
N LEU A 124 -6.93 27.68 -16.40
CA LEU A 124 -6.70 28.04 -17.82
C LEU A 124 -7.98 28.50 -18.52
N LEU A 125 -9.14 27.95 -18.16
CA LEU A 125 -10.43 28.32 -18.74
C LEU A 125 -10.93 29.68 -18.23
N ARG A 126 -10.69 30.02 -16.96
CA ARG A 126 -11.14 31.27 -16.33
C ARG A 126 -10.04 31.90 -15.44
N PRO A 127 -9.00 32.50 -16.03
CA PRO A 127 -7.86 33.04 -15.26
C PRO A 127 -8.22 34.22 -14.35
N ASP A 128 -9.29 34.96 -14.67
CA ASP A 128 -9.70 36.15 -13.91
C ASP A 128 -10.64 35.83 -12.73
N ASP A 129 -11.17 34.60 -12.64
CA ASP A 129 -12.14 34.21 -11.61
C ASP A 129 -11.57 33.19 -10.63
N LYS A 130 -11.13 33.70 -9.48
CA LYS A 130 -10.55 32.90 -8.40
C LYS A 130 -11.54 31.95 -7.74
N THR A 131 -12.85 32.15 -7.89
CA THR A 131 -13.86 31.30 -7.23
C THR A 131 -14.13 30.00 -7.99
N CYS A 132 -13.70 29.93 -9.25
CA CYS A 132 -14.04 28.85 -10.19
C CYS A 132 -13.00 27.73 -10.30
N TRP A 133 -11.89 27.84 -9.57
CA TRP A 133 -10.71 26.98 -9.74
C TRP A 133 -10.98 25.49 -9.46
N LEU A 134 -11.96 25.14 -8.62
CA LEU A 134 -12.39 23.75 -8.38
C LEU A 134 -13.85 23.50 -8.78
N SER A 135 -14.31 24.14 -9.86
CA SER A 135 -15.62 23.84 -10.41
C SER A 135 -15.65 22.47 -11.08
N ILE A 136 -16.81 21.82 -10.97
CA ILE A 136 -17.08 20.46 -11.45
C ILE A 136 -17.28 20.43 -12.97
N ASP A 137 -17.88 21.47 -13.57
CA ASP A 137 -18.52 21.34 -14.89
C ASP A 137 -18.05 22.36 -15.96
N LEU A 138 -16.99 23.13 -15.69
CA LEU A 138 -16.56 24.20 -16.62
C LEU A 138 -16.14 23.70 -18.00
N ALA A 139 -15.76 22.43 -18.11
CA ALA A 139 -15.38 21.83 -19.39
C ALA A 139 -16.58 21.55 -20.31
N SER A 140 -17.79 21.37 -19.75
CA SER A 140 -18.99 21.06 -20.54
C SER A 140 -19.81 22.32 -20.85
N ASP A 141 -19.79 23.30 -19.95
CA ASP A 141 -20.49 24.58 -20.09
C ASP A 141 -19.60 25.73 -19.57
N PRO A 142 -18.99 26.52 -20.46
CA PRO A 142 -18.13 27.63 -20.08
C PRO A 142 -18.90 28.82 -19.50
N ASP A 143 -20.24 28.80 -19.50
CA ASP A 143 -21.10 29.80 -18.87
C ASP A 143 -21.72 29.30 -17.55
N ALA A 144 -21.43 28.05 -17.16
CA ALA A 144 -21.92 27.51 -15.89
C ALA A 144 -21.50 28.39 -14.72
N ASP A 145 -22.44 28.61 -13.79
CA ASP A 145 -22.13 29.18 -12.49
C ASP A 145 -21.02 28.36 -11.84
N CYS A 146 -20.11 29.02 -11.13
CA CYS A 146 -19.02 28.35 -10.42
C CYS A 146 -19.56 27.61 -9.20
N LEU A 147 -20.22 26.49 -9.48
CA LEU A 147 -20.61 25.48 -8.54
C LEU A 147 -19.33 24.78 -8.09
N ALA A 148 -18.64 25.45 -7.17
CA ALA A 148 -17.56 24.84 -6.42
C ALA A 148 -18.08 23.54 -5.82
N VAL A 149 -17.23 22.51 -5.85
CA VAL A 149 -17.43 21.30 -5.04
C VAL A 149 -17.79 21.75 -3.62
N ARG A 150 -18.87 21.23 -3.06
CA ARG A 150 -19.25 21.60 -1.69
C ARG A 150 -18.32 20.92 -0.69
N ALA A 151 -18.04 21.58 0.43
CA ALA A 151 -17.40 20.90 1.54
C ALA A 151 -18.27 19.69 1.97
N ASP A 152 -17.62 18.63 2.43
CA ASP A 152 -18.21 17.36 2.87
C ASP A 152 -18.84 16.49 1.76
N THR A 153 -18.69 16.85 0.48
CA THR A 153 -19.13 15.97 -0.61
C THR A 153 -18.08 14.92 -0.95
N LEU A 154 -18.59 13.71 -1.19
CA LEU A 154 -17.82 12.68 -1.86
C LEU A 154 -17.84 12.97 -3.35
N VAL A 155 -16.67 12.89 -3.95
CA VAL A 155 -16.47 13.18 -5.35
C VAL A 155 -15.91 11.92 -5.99
N ASP A 156 -16.62 11.44 -6.99
CA ASP A 156 -16.08 10.49 -7.96
C ASP A 156 -15.48 11.29 -9.12
N TYR A 157 -14.54 10.71 -9.86
CA TYR A 157 -14.01 11.35 -11.05
C TYR A 157 -14.24 10.47 -12.26
N ILE A 158 -14.85 11.06 -13.27
CA ILE A 158 -15.25 10.35 -14.49
C ILE A 158 -14.39 10.88 -15.63
N PRO A 159 -13.71 10.01 -16.41
CA PRO A 159 -13.09 10.45 -17.65
C PRO A 159 -14.20 10.95 -18.59
N ILE A 160 -14.09 12.18 -19.08
CA ILE A 160 -15.03 12.66 -20.09
C ILE A 160 -14.78 11.84 -21.36
N ASN A 161 -15.82 11.38 -22.05
CA ASN A 161 -15.72 10.78 -23.40
C ASN A 161 -15.31 11.80 -24.49
N GLN A 162 -14.60 12.86 -24.11
CA GLN A 162 -14.11 13.97 -24.93
C GLN A 162 -12.59 14.08 -24.74
N PRO A 163 -11.82 14.60 -25.72
CA PRO A 163 -10.42 14.22 -25.91
C PRO A 163 -9.41 14.75 -24.87
N SER A 164 -9.77 15.43 -23.78
CA SER A 164 -8.78 15.90 -22.79
C SER A 164 -9.39 16.55 -21.53
N GLY A 165 -10.11 15.79 -20.70
CA GLY A 165 -10.53 16.33 -19.40
C GLY A 165 -10.95 15.27 -18.39
N TRP A 166 -10.68 15.55 -17.13
CA TRP A 166 -11.29 14.88 -15.98
C TRP A 166 -12.38 15.78 -15.43
N ILE A 167 -13.53 15.23 -15.07
CA ILE A 167 -14.58 15.94 -14.33
C ILE A 167 -14.69 15.33 -12.94
N LEU A 168 -14.76 16.19 -11.93
CA LEU A 168 -15.18 15.82 -10.59
C LEU A 168 -16.70 15.73 -10.59
N LYS A 169 -17.29 14.60 -10.20
CA LYS A 169 -18.74 14.45 -10.09
C LYS A 169 -19.11 14.25 -8.63
N GLU A 170 -19.92 15.15 -8.10
CA GLU A 170 -20.55 14.93 -6.80
C GLU A 170 -21.44 13.69 -6.87
N THR A 171 -21.23 12.81 -5.91
CA THR A 171 -21.96 11.55 -5.81
C THR A 171 -22.85 11.60 -4.56
N SER A 172 -24.16 11.63 -4.78
CA SER A 172 -25.16 11.51 -3.70
C SER A 172 -25.54 10.04 -3.52
N GLY A 173 -25.21 9.45 -2.36
CA GLY A 173 -25.63 8.09 -1.98
C GLY A 173 -24.50 7.09 -1.85
N ASP A 174 -24.88 5.80 -1.76
CA ASP A 174 -23.95 4.66 -1.68
C ASP A 174 -23.41 4.36 -3.08
N VAL A 175 -22.53 5.23 -3.56
CA VAL A 175 -21.94 5.08 -4.88
C VAL A 175 -20.79 4.10 -4.78
N ASP A 176 -20.83 3.05 -5.60
CA ASP A 176 -19.78 2.03 -5.60
C ASP A 176 -18.50 2.61 -6.21
N TYR A 177 -17.58 3.04 -5.34
CA TYR A 177 -16.25 3.59 -5.67
C TYR A 177 -15.28 2.54 -6.24
N GLN A 178 -15.82 1.56 -6.95
CA GLN A 178 -15.14 0.37 -7.42
C GLN A 178 -14.17 0.71 -8.54
N ILE A 179 -12.90 0.33 -8.38
CA ILE A 179 -11.90 0.44 -9.44
C ILE A 179 -12.03 -0.78 -10.37
N TYR A 180 -11.97 -0.54 -11.67
CA TYR A 180 -11.94 -1.55 -12.73
C TYR A 180 -10.56 -1.62 -13.37
N PHE A 181 -10.19 -2.80 -13.86
CA PHE A 181 -8.96 -3.01 -14.62
C PHE A 181 -9.31 -3.25 -16.09
N ASP A 182 -8.78 -2.39 -16.96
CA ASP A 182 -9.02 -2.37 -18.40
C ASP A 182 -7.67 -2.35 -19.13
N GLY A 183 -7.29 -3.49 -19.74
CA GLY A 183 -6.18 -3.53 -20.69
C GLY A 183 -4.81 -3.05 -20.18
N GLY A 184 -4.53 -3.11 -18.87
CA GLY A 184 -3.26 -2.67 -18.29
C GLY A 184 -3.33 -1.41 -17.44
N ARG A 185 -4.48 -0.75 -17.35
CA ARG A 185 -4.71 0.43 -16.51
C ARG A 185 -5.87 0.21 -15.54
N TYR A 186 -5.80 0.90 -14.42
CA TYR A 186 -6.92 1.04 -13.49
C TYR A 186 -7.79 2.21 -13.91
N ALA A 187 -9.11 2.06 -13.85
CA ALA A 187 -10.08 3.06 -14.26
C ALA A 187 -11.30 3.07 -13.33
N ASN A 188 -11.95 4.23 -13.20
CA ASN A 188 -13.25 4.36 -12.51
C ASN A 188 -14.44 4.01 -13.41
N ASN A 189 -14.21 3.88 -14.72
CA ASN A 189 -15.25 3.49 -15.65
C ASN A 189 -15.52 1.98 -15.49
N PRO A 190 -16.80 1.53 -15.36
CA PRO A 190 -17.16 0.12 -15.33
C PRO A 190 -16.80 -0.68 -16.58
N SER A 191 -16.17 -0.06 -17.59
CA SER A 191 -15.48 -0.77 -18.67
C SER A 191 -14.28 -1.53 -18.09
N GLY A 192 -14.42 -2.84 -17.84
CA GLY A 192 -13.30 -3.69 -17.44
C GLY A 192 -13.66 -4.75 -16.41
N THR A 193 -12.65 -5.36 -15.81
CA THR A 193 -12.83 -6.33 -14.71
C THR A 193 -12.84 -5.58 -13.38
N ALA A 194 -13.91 -5.72 -12.59
CA ALA A 194 -13.96 -5.16 -11.25
C ALA A 194 -12.77 -5.67 -10.41
N THR A 195 -12.04 -4.75 -9.79
CA THR A 195 -10.89 -5.09 -8.95
C THR A 195 -11.33 -5.24 -7.48
N LYS A 196 -10.39 -5.47 -6.58
CA LYS A 196 -10.66 -5.44 -5.13
C LYS A 196 -10.49 -4.06 -4.50
N PHE A 197 -10.06 -3.06 -5.27
CA PHE A 197 -9.78 -1.72 -4.77
C PHE A 197 -11.01 -0.84 -4.92
N LYS A 198 -11.31 -0.07 -3.89
CA LYS A 198 -12.25 1.04 -3.93
C LYS A 198 -11.53 2.33 -3.60
N ARG A 199 -11.89 3.43 -4.26
CA ARG A 199 -11.22 4.74 -4.10
C ARG A 199 -12.21 5.88 -4.01
N SER A 200 -12.11 6.69 -2.98
CA SER A 200 -12.91 7.91 -2.84
C SER A 200 -12.04 9.13 -2.59
N VAL A 201 -12.53 10.29 -3.05
CA VAL A 201 -11.99 11.60 -2.75
C VAL A 201 -13.05 12.38 -1.97
N LYS A 202 -12.71 12.84 -0.78
CA LYS A 202 -13.62 13.61 0.08
C LYS A 202 -13.05 15.00 0.34
N PHE A 203 -13.74 16.04 -0.10
CA PHE A 203 -13.38 17.41 0.25
C PHE A 203 -13.87 17.73 1.66
N THR A 204 -12.99 18.26 2.50
CA THR A 204 -13.29 18.62 3.90
C THR A 204 -13.35 20.13 4.11
N GLY A 205 -12.86 20.91 3.16
CA GLY A 205 -13.01 22.37 3.15
C GLY A 205 -12.46 22.97 1.87
N ILE A 206 -13.18 23.95 1.31
CA ILE A 206 -12.79 24.67 0.10
C ILE A 206 -13.03 26.15 0.36
N ASP A 207 -12.06 26.97 0.01
CA ASP A 207 -12.16 28.43 -0.03
C ASP A 207 -11.52 28.97 -1.32
N ASP A 208 -11.48 30.29 -1.46
CA ASP A 208 -10.99 30.97 -2.67
C ASP A 208 -9.48 30.74 -2.90
N ASP A 209 -8.71 30.37 -1.88
CA ASP A 209 -7.24 30.27 -1.93
C ASP A 209 -6.74 28.83 -1.78
N LYS A 210 -7.52 27.92 -1.22
CA LYS A 210 -7.10 26.56 -0.88
C LYS A 210 -8.26 25.58 -0.75
N ALA A 211 -7.93 24.31 -0.93
CA ALA A 211 -8.80 23.19 -0.67
C ALA A 211 -8.10 22.13 0.18
N TYR A 212 -8.88 21.48 1.03
CA TYR A 212 -8.51 20.34 1.83
C TYR A 212 -9.35 19.16 1.38
N PHE A 213 -8.69 18.06 1.04
CA PHE A 213 -9.38 16.82 0.69
C PHE A 213 -8.59 15.61 1.18
N GLU A 214 -9.30 14.51 1.38
CA GLU A 214 -8.73 13.22 1.72
C GLU A 214 -8.98 12.25 0.59
N VAL A 215 -7.91 11.58 0.14
CA VAL A 215 -8.01 10.44 -0.77
C VAL A 215 -7.93 9.18 0.04
N LYS A 216 -8.94 8.31 -0.09
CA LYS A 216 -9.00 7.02 0.58
C LYS A 216 -9.04 5.90 -0.44
N VAL A 217 -8.14 4.93 -0.31
CA VAL A 217 -8.18 3.67 -1.07
C VAL A 217 -8.31 2.52 -0.09
N GLU A 218 -9.31 1.66 -0.30
CA GLU A 218 -9.56 0.47 0.51
C GLU A 218 -9.59 -0.79 -0.36
N TRP A 219 -9.13 -1.91 0.20
CA TRP A 219 -9.17 -3.20 -0.49
C TRP A 219 -9.29 -4.36 0.49
N LEU A 220 -9.80 -5.48 -0.02
CA LEU A 220 -9.89 -6.71 0.76
C LEU A 220 -8.57 -7.51 0.65
N ASP A 221 -7.93 -7.71 1.80
CA ASP A 221 -6.76 -8.57 1.97
C ASP A 221 -7.18 -9.83 2.74
N GLY A 222 -7.59 -10.85 1.98
CA GLY A 222 -8.22 -12.06 2.52
C GLY A 222 -9.56 -11.76 3.20
N LYS A 223 -9.57 -11.70 4.53
CA LYS A 223 -10.74 -11.35 5.36
C LYS A 223 -10.65 -9.96 5.99
N LYS A 224 -9.51 -9.30 5.87
CA LYS A 224 -9.25 -8.01 6.51
C LYS A 224 -9.41 -6.91 5.46
N ILE A 225 -10.09 -5.83 5.84
CA ILE A 225 -10.10 -4.61 5.03
C ILE A 225 -8.84 -3.82 5.36
N SER A 226 -8.02 -3.59 4.34
CA SER A 226 -6.84 -2.73 4.38
C SER A 226 -7.17 -1.39 3.73
N LYS A 227 -6.57 -0.30 4.20
CA LYS A 227 -6.82 1.05 3.68
C LYS A 227 -5.58 1.94 3.74
N ILE A 228 -5.50 2.89 2.82
CA ILE A 228 -4.58 4.03 2.83
C ILE A 228 -5.43 5.30 2.76
N GLU A 229 -5.13 6.26 3.62
CA GLU A 229 -5.76 7.58 3.69
C GLU A 229 -4.67 8.63 3.55
N GLN A 230 -4.81 9.53 2.58
CA GLN A 230 -3.86 10.61 2.33
C GLN A 230 -4.59 11.96 2.37
N PRO A 231 -4.40 12.75 3.44
CA PRO A 231 -4.87 14.12 3.48
C PRO A 231 -4.00 14.99 2.56
N VAL A 232 -4.65 15.83 1.76
CA VAL A 232 -4.01 16.73 0.80
C VAL A 232 -4.51 18.13 1.01
N ARG A 233 -3.56 19.08 0.90
CA ARG A 233 -3.83 20.50 0.84
C ARG A 233 -3.43 20.99 -0.55
N LEU A 234 -4.38 21.57 -1.26
CA LEU A 234 -4.19 22.16 -2.57
C LEU A 234 -4.37 23.67 -2.48
N PHE A 235 -3.55 24.43 -3.18
CA PHE A 235 -3.60 25.89 -3.22
C PHE A 235 -4.04 26.37 -4.61
N ASN A 236 -4.80 27.45 -4.61
CA ASN A 236 -5.08 28.30 -5.76
C ASN A 236 -3.97 29.36 -5.84
N TYR A 237 -3.30 29.47 -6.99
CA TYR A 237 -2.16 30.39 -7.18
C TYR A 237 -2.49 31.45 -8.22
#